data_AF-A0A957UCM5-F1
#
_entry.id   AF-A0A957UCM5-F1
#
_cell.length_a   1.000
_cell.length_b   1.000
_cell.length_c   1.000
_cell.angle_alpha   90.00
_cell.angle_beta   90.00
_cell.angle_gamma   90.00
#
_symmetry.space_group_name_H-M   'P 1'
#
loop_
_entity.id
_entity.type
_entity.pdbx_description
1 polymer ?
#
loop_
_entity_poly.entity_id
_entity_poly.type
_entity_poly.pdbx_seq_one_letter_code
_entity_poly.pdbx_strand_id
1 'polypeptide(L)'
;MNQTTTLAREELADAVHTALQRWHNGQDDDPLTRLALNRQLLRQGGVTARQASQRLLVDALEQLAATNHEGALILRLHYLDDRKVYVIANQLALHEGTVNKKQREAIAQLVDLIYAQEQAACERLRTVALARLEPPTYLQLFGVEAHV
;
A
#
# COMPACT_ATOMS: atom_id res chain seq x y z
N MET A 1 -18.08 -12.35 8.22
CA MET A 1 -17.88 -10.89 8.33
C MET A 1 -16.38 -10.64 8.32
N ASN A 2 -15.82 -10.22 7.18
CA ASN A 2 -14.37 -9.99 7.09
C ASN A 2 -14.06 -8.59 7.62
N GLN A 3 -13.42 -8.54 8.78
CA GLN A 3 -12.89 -7.29 9.34
C GLN A 3 -11.96 -6.66 8.30
N THR A 4 -12.25 -5.43 7.91
CA THR A 4 -11.36 -4.66 7.03
C THR A 4 -10.26 -4.14 7.94
N THR A 5 -9.23 -4.95 8.17
CA THR A 5 -8.08 -4.56 8.98
C THR A 5 -7.32 -3.48 8.23
N THR A 6 -7.58 -2.21 8.56
CA THR A 6 -6.74 -1.09 8.13
C THR A 6 -5.39 -1.24 8.83
N LEU A 7 -4.32 -1.45 8.05
CA LEU A 7 -2.96 -1.49 8.59
C LEU A 7 -2.58 -0.11 9.11
N ALA A 8 -1.96 -0.06 10.30
CA ALA A 8 -1.36 1.17 10.79
C ALA A 8 -0.21 1.59 9.86
N ARG A 9 0.09 2.90 9.81
CA ARG A 9 1.16 3.42 8.94
C ARG A 9 2.53 2.76 9.22
N GLU A 10 2.82 2.45 10.47
CA GLU A 10 4.06 1.77 10.88
C GLU A 10 4.12 0.34 10.33
N GLU A 11 3.03 -0.43 10.48
CA GLU A 11 2.93 -1.78 9.92
C GLU A 11 3.01 -1.78 8.40
N LEU A 12 2.45 -0.75 7.76
CA LEU A 12 2.59 -0.56 6.32
C LEU A 12 4.04 -0.24 5.93
N ALA A 13 4.76 0.54 6.73
CA ALA A 13 6.17 0.84 6.46
C ALA A 13 7.01 -0.44 6.44
N ASP A 14 6.82 -1.30 7.44
CA ASP A 14 7.48 -2.60 7.52
C ASP A 14 7.08 -3.52 6.36
N ALA A 15 5.79 -3.52 5.99
CA ALA A 15 5.27 -4.29 4.86
C ALA A 15 5.88 -3.85 3.53
N VAL A 16 5.94 -2.54 3.26
CA VAL A 16 6.52 -1.96 2.04
C VAL A 16 8.01 -2.26 1.97
N HIS A 17 8.74 -2.05 3.07
CA HIS A 17 10.17 -2.33 3.11
C HIS A 17 10.46 -3.81 2.88
N THR A 18 9.70 -4.70 3.53
CA THR A 18 9.81 -6.15 3.34
C THR A 18 9.49 -6.57 1.91
N ALA A 19 8.44 -6.00 1.31
CA ALA A 19 8.06 -6.31 -0.06
C ALA A 19 9.10 -5.84 -1.09
N LEU A 20 9.69 -4.65 -0.90
CA LEU A 20 10.81 -4.16 -1.71
C LEU A 20 12.05 -5.07 -1.59
N GLN A 21 12.43 -5.45 -0.38
CA GLN A 21 13.57 -6.36 -0.17
C GLN A 21 13.35 -7.74 -0.80
N ARG A 22 12.09 -8.21 -0.84
CA ARG A 22 11.71 -9.51 -1.41
C ARG A 22 11.32 -9.44 -2.88
N TRP A 23 11.54 -8.31 -3.56
CA TRP A 23 11.11 -8.09 -4.95
C TRP A 23 11.45 -9.26 -5.89
N HIS A 24 12.71 -9.69 -5.87
CA HIS A 24 13.20 -10.79 -6.70
C HIS A 24 12.88 -12.18 -6.11
N ASN A 25 12.95 -12.34 -4.79
CA ASN A 25 12.89 -13.64 -4.09
C ASN A 25 11.52 -13.96 -3.47
N GLY A 26 10.47 -13.26 -3.89
CA GLY A 26 9.15 -13.31 -3.26
C GLY A 26 8.61 -14.73 -3.05
N GLN A 27 8.15 -14.99 -1.82
CA GLN A 27 7.33 -16.15 -1.46
C GLN A 27 5.85 -15.78 -1.53
N ASP A 28 4.96 -16.76 -1.40
CA ASP A 28 3.52 -16.56 -1.47
C ASP A 28 2.95 -15.70 -0.32
N ASP A 29 3.68 -15.57 0.80
CA ASP A 29 3.30 -14.74 1.95
C ASP A 29 3.87 -13.31 1.81
N ASP A 30 3.21 -12.52 0.95
CA ASP A 30 3.53 -11.11 0.75
C ASP A 30 2.67 -10.24 1.71
N PRO A 31 3.29 -9.39 2.55
CA PRO A 31 2.56 -8.58 3.52
C PRO A 31 1.58 -7.58 2.89
N LEU A 32 1.80 -7.16 1.63
CA LEU A 32 0.93 -6.22 0.92
C LEU A 32 -0.40 -6.84 0.48
N THR A 33 -0.54 -8.17 0.54
CA THR A 33 -1.80 -8.87 0.21
C THR A 33 -2.97 -8.48 1.11
N ARG A 34 -2.66 -7.98 2.32
CA ARG A 34 -3.66 -7.52 3.28
C ARG A 34 -4.28 -6.18 2.90
N LEU A 35 -3.67 -5.40 2.02
CA LEU A 35 -4.18 -4.09 1.62
C LEU A 35 -5.47 -4.18 0.79
N ALA A 36 -6.39 -3.25 1.01
CA ALA A 36 -7.59 -3.06 0.20
C ALA A 36 -7.22 -2.80 -1.27
N LEU A 37 -6.15 -2.04 -1.52
CA LEU A 37 -5.60 -1.84 -2.87
C LEU A 37 -5.23 -3.16 -3.56
N ASN A 38 -4.53 -4.07 -2.87
CA ASN A 38 -4.17 -5.37 -3.43
C ASN A 38 -5.42 -6.23 -3.71
N ARG A 39 -6.35 -6.29 -2.77
CA ARG A 39 -7.64 -6.99 -2.96
C ARG A 39 -8.44 -6.43 -4.14
N GLN A 40 -8.38 -5.12 -4.37
CA GLN A 40 -9.03 -4.49 -5.52
C GLN A 40 -8.40 -4.95 -6.83
N LEU A 41 -7.07 -5.02 -6.92
CA LEU A 41 -6.36 -5.55 -8.08
C LEU A 41 -6.70 -7.03 -8.34
N LEU A 42 -6.73 -7.85 -7.28
CA LEU A 42 -7.12 -9.26 -7.41
C LEU A 42 -8.55 -9.44 -7.93
N ARG A 43 -9.50 -8.59 -7.51
CA ARG A 43 -10.89 -8.64 -7.97
C ARG A 43 -11.06 -8.23 -9.44
N GLN A 44 -10.15 -7.44 -9.99
CA GLN A 44 -10.12 -7.13 -11.42
C GLN A 44 -9.74 -8.35 -12.27
N GLY A 45 -9.19 -9.40 -11.62
CA GLY A 45 -8.83 -10.66 -12.26
C GLY A 45 -7.51 -10.61 -13.02
N GLY A 46 -7.04 -11.78 -13.44
CA GLY A 46 -5.88 -11.90 -14.34
C GLY A 46 -4.51 -11.66 -13.69
N VAL A 47 -4.42 -11.49 -12.37
CA VAL A 47 -3.16 -11.33 -11.64
C VAL A 47 -3.12 -12.19 -10.37
N THR A 48 -1.93 -12.71 -10.05
CA THR A 48 -1.67 -13.36 -8.76
C THR A 48 -1.47 -12.32 -7.64
N ALA A 49 -1.52 -12.76 -6.39
CA ALA A 49 -1.27 -11.90 -5.22
C ALA A 49 0.07 -11.16 -5.31
N ARG A 50 1.12 -11.88 -5.73
CA ARG A 50 2.45 -11.32 -5.97
C ARG A 50 2.44 -10.28 -7.10
N GLN A 51 1.79 -10.58 -8.22
CA GLN A 51 1.71 -9.64 -9.35
C GLN A 51 0.94 -8.36 -8.95
N ALA A 52 -0.11 -8.50 -8.13
CA ALA A 52 -0.85 -7.36 -7.59
C ALA A 52 0.04 -6.48 -6.69
N SER A 53 0.84 -7.08 -5.79
CA SER A 53 1.78 -6.33 -4.95
C SER A 53 2.88 -5.64 -5.76
N GLN A 54 3.47 -6.37 -6.73
CA GLN A 54 4.52 -5.82 -7.59
C GLN A 54 3.99 -4.64 -8.40
N ARG A 55 2.79 -4.77 -8.97
CA ARG A 55 2.12 -3.69 -9.68
C ARG A 55 1.84 -2.50 -8.78
N LEU A 56 1.33 -2.73 -7.57
CA LEU A 56 1.10 -1.67 -6.58
C LEU A 56 2.38 -0.90 -6.29
N LEU A 57 3.50 -1.58 -6.06
CA LEU A 57 4.79 -0.93 -5.79
C LEU A 57 5.32 -0.15 -7.00
N VAL A 58 5.18 -0.69 -8.22
CA VAL A 58 5.59 -0.01 -9.45
C VAL A 58 4.77 1.25 -9.68
N ASP A 59 3.44 1.15 -9.59
CA ASP A 59 2.53 2.28 -9.75
C ASP A 59 2.81 3.37 -8.70
N ALA A 60 3.11 2.96 -7.46
CA ALA A 60 3.47 3.88 -6.38
C ALA A 60 4.84 4.54 -6.60
N LEU A 61 5.84 3.82 -7.12
CA LEU A 61 7.15 4.37 -7.49
C LEU A 61 7.06 5.35 -8.66
N GLU A 62 6.16 5.12 -9.60
CA GLU A 62 5.89 6.06 -10.70
C GLU A 62 5.26 7.34 -10.21
N GLN A 63 4.33 7.28 -9.26
CA GLN A 63 3.76 8.47 -8.64
C GLN A 63 4.80 9.19 -7.76
N LEU A 64 5.64 8.45 -7.03
CA LEU A 64 6.75 9.04 -6.28
C LEU A 64 7.71 9.78 -7.23
N ALA A 65 7.96 9.27 -8.43
CA ALA A 65 8.85 9.91 -9.38
C ALA A 65 8.35 11.30 -9.84
N ALA A 66 7.04 11.58 -9.75
CA ALA A 66 6.47 12.88 -10.07
C ALA A 66 6.83 13.97 -9.04
N THR A 67 7.09 13.60 -7.78
CA THR A 67 7.41 14.54 -6.69
C THR A 67 8.87 14.44 -6.22
N ASN A 68 9.44 13.25 -6.28
CA ASN A 68 10.82 12.94 -5.91
C ASN A 68 11.43 11.95 -6.90
N HIS A 69 11.79 12.47 -8.07
CA HIS A 69 12.37 11.68 -9.16
C HIS A 69 13.63 10.91 -8.74
N GLU A 70 14.58 11.59 -8.09
CA GLU A 70 15.85 10.99 -7.69
C GLU A 70 15.65 9.89 -6.63
N GLY A 71 14.76 10.11 -5.65
CA GLY A 71 14.41 9.10 -4.65
C GLY A 71 13.78 7.86 -5.29
N ALA A 72 12.81 8.04 -6.20
CA ALA A 72 12.21 6.94 -6.94
C ALA A 72 13.24 6.17 -7.78
N LEU A 73 14.19 6.88 -8.41
CA LEU A 73 15.27 6.27 -9.18
C LEU A 73 16.19 5.44 -8.28
N ILE A 74 16.59 5.95 -7.11
CA ILE A 74 17.39 5.21 -6.14
C ILE A 74 16.68 3.91 -5.73
N LEU A 75 15.37 3.97 -5.43
CA LEU A 75 14.61 2.78 -5.05
C LEU A 75 14.50 1.76 -6.19
N ARG A 76 14.26 2.21 -7.43
CA ARG A 76 14.24 1.33 -8.60
C ARG A 76 15.59 0.65 -8.80
N LEU A 77 16.69 1.42 -8.85
CA LEU A 77 18.02 0.86 -9.03
C LEU A 77 18.36 -0.13 -7.91
N HIS A 78 18.03 0.19 -6.65
CA HIS A 78 18.40 -0.66 -5.53
C HIS A 78 17.58 -1.95 -5.45
N TYR A 79 16.24 -1.85 -5.52
CA TYR A 79 15.37 -2.99 -5.25
C TYR A 79 14.88 -3.72 -6.50
N LEU A 80 14.68 -3.02 -7.62
CA LEU A 80 14.16 -3.62 -8.86
C LEU A 80 15.29 -4.10 -9.79
N ASP A 81 16.44 -3.42 -9.76
CA ASP A 81 17.61 -3.75 -10.59
C ASP A 81 18.73 -4.43 -9.79
N ASP A 82 18.51 -4.72 -8.50
CA ASP A 82 19.47 -5.35 -7.57
C ASP A 82 20.87 -4.66 -7.54
N ARG A 83 20.89 -3.33 -7.67
CA ARG A 83 22.15 -2.56 -7.63
C ARG A 83 22.57 -2.29 -6.19
N LYS A 84 23.85 -2.51 -5.90
CA LYS A 84 24.46 -2.14 -4.62
C LYS A 84 24.55 -0.62 -4.45
N VAL A 85 24.43 -0.13 -3.22
CA VAL A 85 24.42 1.31 -2.90
C VAL A 85 25.64 2.05 -3.46
N TYR A 86 26.85 1.48 -3.38
CA TYR A 86 28.06 2.12 -3.94
C TYR A 86 28.00 2.27 -5.47
N VAL A 87 27.35 1.33 -6.18
CA VAL A 87 27.16 1.41 -7.64
C VAL A 87 26.21 2.56 -7.97
N ILE A 88 25.13 2.67 -7.22
CA ILE A 88 24.14 3.76 -7.35
C ILE A 88 24.79 5.11 -7.05
N ALA A 89 25.58 5.19 -5.98
CA ALA A 89 26.32 6.38 -5.58
C ALA A 89 27.25 6.86 -6.69
N ASN A 90 28.03 5.95 -7.29
CA ASN A 90 28.88 6.26 -8.42
C ASN A 90 28.07 6.69 -9.66
N GLN A 91 26.99 5.98 -9.99
CA GLN A 91 26.13 6.28 -11.14
C GLN A 91 25.46 7.65 -11.03
N LEU A 92 25.08 8.08 -9.83
CA LEU A 92 24.42 9.36 -9.58
C LEU A 92 25.40 10.48 -9.18
N ALA A 93 26.71 10.21 -9.17
CA ALA A 93 27.73 11.13 -8.67
C ALA A 93 27.45 11.66 -7.24
N LEU A 94 26.93 10.78 -6.37
CA LEU A 94 26.61 11.07 -4.98
C LEU A 94 27.54 10.31 -4.04
N HIS A 95 27.69 10.82 -2.81
CA HIS A 95 28.29 10.04 -1.73
C HIS A 95 27.32 8.96 -1.23
N GLU A 96 27.83 7.79 -0.80
CA GLU A 96 27.00 6.68 -0.31
C GLU A 96 26.08 7.10 0.85
N GLY A 97 26.59 7.92 1.78
CA GLY A 97 25.78 8.47 2.87
C GLY A 97 24.60 9.31 2.38
N THR A 98 24.76 10.02 1.25
CA THR A 98 23.69 10.79 0.61
C THR A 98 22.66 9.86 -0.04
N VAL A 99 23.10 8.80 -0.72
CA VAL A 99 22.19 7.78 -1.28
C VAL A 99 21.38 7.12 -0.18
N ASN A 100 22.03 6.67 0.90
CA ASN A 100 21.33 6.05 2.04
C ASN A 100 20.32 6.99 2.71
N LYS A 101 20.64 8.29 2.83
CA LYS A 101 19.70 9.29 3.34
C LYS A 101 18.49 9.43 2.41
N LYS A 102 18.73 9.64 1.12
CA LYS A 102 17.68 9.80 0.10
C LYS A 102 16.82 8.55 -0.06
N GLN A 103 17.40 7.36 0.04
CA GLN A 103 16.68 6.09 0.04
C GLN A 103 15.70 6.03 1.20
N ARG A 104 16.12 6.36 2.43
CA ARG A 104 15.23 6.37 3.60
C ARG A 104 14.10 7.39 3.45
N GLU A 105 14.41 8.59 2.98
CA GLU A 105 13.41 9.63 2.69
C GLU A 105 12.42 9.18 1.62
N ALA A 106 12.90 8.55 0.55
CA ALA A 106 12.08 8.03 -0.53
C ALA A 106 11.17 6.88 -0.06
N ILE A 107 11.66 5.97 0.80
CA ILE A 107 10.84 4.91 1.40
C ILE A 107 9.73 5.53 2.25
N ALA A 108 10.05 6.52 3.09
CA ALA A 108 9.03 7.20 3.91
C ALA A 108 7.95 7.85 3.05
N GLN A 109 8.34 8.56 1.98
CA GLN A 109 7.41 9.18 1.03
C GLN A 109 6.57 8.15 0.27
N LEU A 110 7.17 7.02 -0.13
CA LEU A 110 6.46 5.91 -0.78
C LEU A 110 5.39 5.32 0.15
N VAL A 111 5.74 5.13 1.43
CA VAL A 111 4.80 4.65 2.46
C VAL A 111 3.66 5.64 2.65
N ASP A 112 3.95 6.93 2.75
CA ASP A 112 2.92 7.97 2.86
C ASP A 112 1.95 7.96 1.67
N LEU A 113 2.49 7.78 0.47
CA LEU A 113 1.72 7.72 -0.76
C LEU A 113 0.79 6.48 -0.77
N ILE A 114 1.33 5.30 -0.47
CA ILE A 114 0.53 4.06 -0.41
C ILE A 114 -0.51 4.16 0.71
N TYR A 115 -0.14 4.72 1.86
CA TYR A 115 -1.05 4.91 2.99
C TYR A 115 -2.24 5.79 2.61
N ALA A 116 -2.00 6.94 1.98
CA ALA A 116 -3.07 7.84 1.53
C ALA A 116 -4.00 7.15 0.52
N GLN A 117 -3.46 6.38 -0.42
CA GLN A 117 -4.24 5.61 -1.37
C GLN A 117 -5.08 4.51 -0.71
N GLU A 118 -4.50 3.83 0.28
CA GLU A 118 -5.16 2.77 1.05
C GLU A 118 -6.32 3.35 1.87
N GLN A 119 -6.12 4.50 2.56
CA GLN A 119 -7.20 5.18 3.26
C GLN A 119 -8.35 5.54 2.31
N ALA A 120 -8.03 6.14 1.16
CA ALA A 120 -9.03 6.48 0.16
C ALA A 120 -9.76 5.22 -0.39
N ALA A 121 -9.07 4.09 -0.54
CA ALA A 121 -9.68 2.83 -0.96
C ALA A 121 -10.63 2.27 0.11
N CYS A 122 -10.22 2.29 1.37
CA CYS A 122 -11.04 1.89 2.51
C CYS A 122 -12.29 2.76 2.65
N GLU A 123 -12.17 4.08 2.51
CA GLU A 123 -13.30 5.00 2.52
C GLU A 123 -14.28 4.72 1.38
N ARG A 124 -13.80 4.52 0.15
CA ARG A 124 -14.66 4.13 -0.98
C ARG A 124 -15.43 2.85 -0.71
N LEU A 125 -14.75 1.82 -0.18
CA LEU A 125 -15.38 0.55 0.19
C LEU A 125 -16.45 0.74 1.27
N ARG A 126 -16.17 1.57 2.28
CA ARG A 126 -17.13 1.88 3.35
C ARG A 126 -18.37 2.60 2.80
N THR A 127 -18.20 3.61 1.96
CA THR A 127 -19.31 4.35 1.33
C THR A 127 -20.17 3.43 0.48
N VAL A 128 -19.57 2.56 -0.34
CA VAL A 128 -20.31 1.57 -1.13
C VAL A 128 -21.06 0.58 -0.24
N ALA A 129 -20.47 0.14 0.86
CA ALA A 129 -21.13 -0.76 1.81
C ALA A 129 -22.33 -0.08 2.49
N LEU A 130 -22.18 1.17 2.92
CA LEU A 130 -23.26 1.95 3.53
C LEU A 130 -24.41 2.20 2.55
N ALA A 131 -24.11 2.51 1.29
CA ALA A 131 -25.13 2.72 0.25
C ALA A 131 -25.94 1.46 -0.07
N ARG A 132 -25.41 0.27 0.23
CA ARG A 132 -26.09 -1.03 0.03
C ARG A 132 -26.95 -1.45 1.22
N LEU A 133 -26.74 -0.85 2.38
CA LEU A 133 -27.62 -1.04 3.53
C LEU A 133 -28.83 -0.14 3.31
N GLU A 134 -30.00 -0.72 3.03
CA GLU A 134 -31.26 0.03 3.05
C GLU A 134 -31.36 0.81 4.39
N PRO A 135 -31.91 2.04 4.39
CA PRO A 135 -32.11 2.77 5.64
C PRO A 135 -32.89 1.86 6.60
N PRO A 136 -32.54 1.82 7.91
CA PRO A 136 -33.23 0.95 8.84
C PRO A 136 -34.73 1.27 8.83
N THR A 137 -35.53 0.38 8.25
CA THR A 137 -37.00 0.43 8.26
C THR A 137 -37.56 0.06 9.64
N TYR A 138 -36.88 0.47 10.72
CA TYR A 138 -37.37 0.29 12.08
C TYR A 138 -38.30 1.46 12.45
N LEU A 139 -39.46 1.49 11.78
CA LEU A 139 -40.60 2.35 12.09
C LEU A 139 -41.75 1.58 12.76
N GLN A 140 -41.46 0.43 13.37
CA GLN A 140 -42.37 -0.24 14.31
C GLN A 140 -41.68 -0.37 15.67
N LEU A 141 -41.74 0.74 16.43
CA LEU A 141 -41.82 0.66 17.88
C LEU A 141 -43.11 -0.08 18.20
N PHE A 142 -43.05 -1.41 18.30
CA PHE A 142 -44.13 -2.16 18.92
C PHE A 142 -44.26 -1.66 20.35
N GLY A 143 -45.43 -1.09 20.67
CA GLY A 143 -45.75 -0.60 22.00
C GLY A 143 -45.44 -1.68 23.02
N VAL A 144 -44.45 -1.41 23.86
CA VAL A 144 -44.30 -2.17 25.11
C VAL A 144 -45.46 -1.69 25.97
N GLU A 145 -46.60 -2.36 25.86
CA GLU A 145 -47.71 -2.16 26.78
C GLU A 145 -47.15 -2.39 28.18
N ALA A 146 -47.11 -1.31 28.96
CA ALA A 146 -46.85 -1.35 30.38
C ALA A 146 -47.94 -2.21 31.02
N HIS A 147 -47.62 -3.48 31.29
CA HIS A 147 -48.41 -4.26 32.22
C HIS A 147 -48.16 -3.71 33.63
N VAL A 148 -49.26 -3.27 34.22
CA VAL A 148 -49.46 -2.83 35.62
C VAL A 148 -49.07 -3.94 36.58
#